data_AF-A0A3N7FPX5-F1
#
_entry.id   AF-A0A3N7FPX5-F1
#
_cell.length_a   1.000
_cell.length_b   1.000
_cell.length_c   1.000
_cell.angle_alpha   90.00
_cell.angle_beta   90.00
_cell.angle_gamma   90.00
#
_symmetry.space_group_name_H-M   'P 1'
#
loop_
_entity.id
_entity.type
_entity.pdbx_description
1 polymer ?
#
loop_
_entity_poly.entity_id
_entity_poly.type
_entity_poly.pdbx_seq_one_letter_code
_entity_poly.pdbx_strand_id
1 'polypeptide(L)'
;MGRGVEKSILVNLSVLESLVELRHKYARLFGFSNYADYAVDLRMAKTSTKVFEFLEDISASLTDLATRELALLKDLKKKEEGELPFGMEDLLYYVKRVEEAQFDLDFGALKQYFPVDVVLSGILKITQDLFGLRFQEVADAEVWHGDVSVFSVFDLSSGELLGYFYLDIYMREGKYGHTCVVALQNGALSYSGERQIPVALLISQLQKGNGGHSGLLRFPEVVSLFHEFGHVVQHICNRASFARFSGLRVDPDFVEIPALVLENWCYESFSLKLISGFHQDITKPINDEICKSLKRWRNSFSVLKLKQEILYCLFDQIIHSTDNVDIVELFKHLHPKVMLGLPMLEGTNPASCFPRSAIGFEAACYSRIWSEVFATDVFASKFCDDLVNHHVGMQFRNKVLAMGGAKEPIEILSDFLGREPSIDAFIDSKTKYSP
;
A
#
# COMPACT_ATOMS: atom_id res chain seq x y z
N MET A 1 18.28 -25.61 16.93
CA MET A 1 17.23 -25.01 16.09
C MET A 1 17.31 -25.37 14.60
N GLY A 2 18.40 -25.98 14.07
CA GLY A 2 18.57 -26.22 12.62
C GLY A 2 17.68 -27.30 11.95
N ARG A 3 17.34 -28.40 12.64
CA ARG A 3 16.62 -29.53 12.03
C ARG A 3 15.14 -29.29 11.69
N GLY A 4 14.50 -28.30 12.31
CA GLY A 4 13.11 -27.95 12.03
C GLY A 4 12.93 -27.11 10.77
N VAL A 5 13.89 -26.22 10.51
CA VAL A 5 13.88 -25.25 9.40
C VAL A 5 14.17 -25.94 8.07
N GLU A 6 15.14 -26.87 8.03
CA GLU A 6 15.43 -27.67 6.82
C GLU A 6 14.23 -28.52 6.38
N LYS A 7 13.47 -29.06 7.33
CA LYS A 7 12.28 -29.88 7.03
C LYS A 7 11.12 -29.05 6.50
N SER A 8 10.88 -27.85 7.03
CA SER A 8 9.84 -26.94 6.49
C SER A 8 10.19 -26.39 5.12
N ILE A 9 11.48 -26.15 4.87
CA ILE A 9 12.03 -25.65 3.59
C ILE A 9 11.71 -26.63 2.45
N LEU A 10 12.04 -27.91 2.61
CA LEU A 10 11.81 -28.91 1.55
C LEU A 10 10.32 -29.16 1.30
N VAL A 11 9.51 -29.12 2.37
CA VAL A 11 8.05 -29.31 2.27
C VAL A 11 7.40 -28.18 1.47
N ASN A 12 7.70 -26.91 1.80
CA ASN A 12 7.04 -25.78 1.14
C ASN A 12 7.39 -25.66 -0.35
N LEU A 13 8.62 -26.01 -0.74
CA LEU A 13 9.02 -25.98 -2.15
C LEU A 13 8.19 -26.98 -2.97
N SER A 14 8.11 -28.24 -2.51
CA SER A 14 7.31 -29.27 -3.18
C SER A 14 5.81 -28.91 -3.26
N VAL A 15 5.29 -28.22 -2.24
CA VAL A 15 3.91 -27.73 -2.22
C VAL A 15 3.73 -26.62 -3.26
N LEU A 16 4.65 -25.67 -3.34
CA LEU A 16 4.60 -24.58 -4.31
C LEU A 16 4.66 -25.12 -5.76
N GLU A 17 5.57 -26.04 -6.05
CA GLU A 17 5.67 -26.72 -7.35
C GLU A 17 4.32 -27.38 -7.72
N SER A 18 3.76 -28.15 -6.79
CA SER A 18 2.46 -28.81 -6.98
C SER A 18 1.33 -27.81 -7.22
N LEU A 19 1.29 -26.70 -6.48
CA LEU A 19 0.29 -25.64 -6.64
C LEU A 19 0.38 -24.98 -8.01
N VAL A 20 1.60 -24.63 -8.44
CA VAL A 20 1.85 -24.02 -9.76
C VAL A 20 1.43 -24.95 -10.88
N GLU A 21 1.78 -26.24 -10.83
CA GLU A 21 1.32 -27.22 -11.81
C GLU A 21 -0.21 -27.33 -11.88
N LEU A 22 -0.87 -27.42 -10.72
CA LEU A 22 -2.32 -27.51 -10.65
C LEU A 22 -3.00 -26.26 -11.18
N ARG A 23 -2.42 -25.08 -10.95
CA ARG A 23 -2.88 -23.81 -11.48
C ARG A 23 -2.80 -23.73 -13.00
N HIS A 24 -1.70 -24.18 -13.60
CA HIS A 24 -1.59 -24.29 -15.05
C HIS A 24 -2.63 -25.24 -15.63
N LYS A 25 -2.82 -26.42 -15.00
CA LYS A 25 -3.88 -27.37 -15.39
C LYS A 25 -5.26 -26.73 -15.29
N TYR A 26 -5.53 -26.00 -14.21
CA TYR A 26 -6.79 -25.29 -13.99
C TYR A 26 -7.04 -24.23 -15.06
N ALA A 27 -6.05 -23.38 -15.39
CA ALA A 27 -6.17 -22.34 -16.40
C ALA A 27 -6.51 -22.92 -17.79
N ARG A 28 -5.89 -24.04 -18.15
CA ARG A 28 -6.14 -24.76 -19.41
C ARG A 28 -7.56 -25.28 -19.55
N LEU A 29 -8.21 -25.67 -18.44
CA LEU A 29 -9.62 -26.07 -18.46
C LEU A 29 -10.54 -24.91 -18.89
N PHE A 30 -10.12 -23.66 -18.66
CA PHE A 30 -10.82 -22.45 -19.08
C PHE A 30 -10.32 -21.88 -20.42
N GLY A 31 -9.40 -22.57 -21.11
CA GLY A 31 -8.91 -22.17 -22.43
C GLY A 31 -7.73 -21.19 -22.42
N PHE A 32 -7.12 -20.92 -21.26
CA PHE A 32 -5.91 -20.09 -21.17
C PHE A 32 -4.64 -20.92 -21.36
N SER A 33 -3.60 -20.29 -21.93
CA SER A 33 -2.29 -20.91 -22.17
C SER A 33 -1.53 -21.23 -20.88
N ASN A 34 -1.64 -20.34 -19.90
CA ASN A 34 -0.95 -20.39 -18.61
C ASN A 34 -1.84 -19.78 -17.51
N TYR A 35 -1.43 -19.94 -16.25
CA TYR A 35 -2.20 -19.41 -15.12
C TYR A 35 -2.14 -17.89 -14.99
N ALA A 36 -1.01 -17.26 -15.34
CA ALA A 36 -0.86 -15.81 -15.22
C ALA A 36 -1.90 -15.07 -16.08
N ASP A 37 -2.09 -15.46 -17.34
CA ASP A 37 -3.11 -14.88 -18.21
C ASP A 37 -4.52 -15.07 -17.65
N TYR A 38 -4.83 -16.26 -17.12
CA TYR A 38 -6.10 -16.51 -16.44
C TYR A 38 -6.30 -15.57 -15.22
N ALA A 39 -5.26 -15.37 -14.42
CA ALA A 39 -5.32 -14.59 -13.19
C ALA A 39 -5.47 -13.08 -13.43
N VAL A 40 -4.95 -12.57 -14.55
CA VAL A 40 -4.94 -11.13 -14.87
C VAL A 40 -5.99 -10.71 -15.91
N ASP A 41 -6.69 -11.63 -16.56
CA ASP A 41 -7.70 -11.36 -17.59
C ASP A 41 -8.77 -10.34 -17.16
N LEU A 42 -9.27 -10.49 -15.92
CA LEU A 42 -10.28 -9.59 -15.34
C LEU A 42 -9.69 -8.40 -14.57
N ARG A 43 -8.37 -8.26 -14.55
CA ARG A 43 -7.66 -7.17 -13.87
C ARG A 43 -7.34 -6.04 -14.83
N MET A 44 -6.89 -4.92 -14.28
CA MET A 44 -6.54 -3.73 -15.05
C MET A 44 -5.40 -4.02 -16.04
N ALA A 45 -4.46 -4.89 -15.67
CA ALA A 45 -3.36 -5.29 -16.54
C ALA A 45 -3.77 -6.13 -17.77
N LYS A 46 -4.88 -6.88 -17.69
CA LYS A 46 -5.48 -7.76 -18.73
C LYS A 46 -4.64 -8.94 -19.23
N THR A 47 -3.32 -8.84 -19.32
CA THR A 47 -2.45 -9.89 -19.89
C THR A 47 -1.13 -10.00 -19.14
N SER A 48 -0.56 -11.20 -19.03
CA SER A 48 0.76 -11.40 -18.39
C SER A 48 1.88 -10.63 -19.10
N THR A 49 1.84 -10.52 -20.44
CA THR A 49 2.81 -9.74 -21.22
C THR A 49 2.87 -8.28 -20.78
N LYS A 50 1.72 -7.61 -20.61
CA LYS A 50 1.68 -6.22 -20.11
C LYS A 50 2.27 -6.08 -18.70
N VAL A 51 2.08 -7.08 -17.84
CA VAL A 51 2.69 -7.10 -16.51
C VAL A 51 4.21 -7.20 -16.62
N PHE A 52 4.73 -8.07 -17.49
CA PHE A 52 6.17 -8.18 -17.75
C PHE A 52 6.76 -6.89 -18.28
N GLU A 53 6.17 -6.31 -19.33
CA GLU A 53 6.60 -5.04 -19.92
C GLU A 53 6.64 -3.94 -18.84
N PHE A 54 5.58 -3.80 -18.05
CA PHE A 54 5.51 -2.84 -16.95
C PHE A 54 6.64 -3.01 -15.91
N LEU A 55 6.89 -4.24 -15.45
CA LEU A 55 7.93 -4.52 -14.46
C LEU A 55 9.34 -4.31 -15.02
N GLU A 56 9.57 -4.71 -16.27
CA GLU A 56 10.85 -4.56 -16.95
C GLU A 56 11.15 -3.09 -17.26
N ASP A 57 10.18 -2.31 -17.72
CA ASP A 57 10.33 -0.88 -18.03
C ASP A 57 10.68 -0.07 -16.78
N ILE A 58 9.97 -0.29 -15.67
CA ILE A 58 10.28 0.37 -14.39
C ILE A 58 11.67 -0.03 -13.89
N SER A 59 11.98 -1.32 -13.96
CA SER A 59 13.29 -1.83 -13.56
C SER A 59 14.39 -1.18 -14.39
N ALA A 60 14.26 -1.16 -15.72
CA ALA A 60 15.24 -0.58 -16.63
C ALA A 60 15.46 0.90 -16.34
N SER A 61 14.40 1.70 -16.28
CA SER A 61 14.43 3.16 -16.04
C SER A 61 15.10 3.55 -14.72
N LEU A 62 15.10 2.66 -13.72
CA LEU A 62 15.64 2.95 -12.39
C LEU A 62 16.98 2.25 -12.09
N THR A 63 17.58 1.58 -13.08
CA THR A 63 18.83 0.80 -12.88
C THR A 63 20.02 1.67 -12.47
N ASP A 64 20.21 2.83 -13.12
CA ASP A 64 21.31 3.74 -12.80
C ASP A 64 21.17 4.32 -11.39
N LEU A 65 19.93 4.59 -10.97
CA LEU A 65 19.63 5.10 -9.64
C LEU A 65 19.89 4.05 -8.57
N ALA A 66 19.39 2.83 -8.77
CA ALA A 66 19.65 1.70 -7.88
C ALA A 66 21.16 1.39 -7.77
N THR A 67 21.90 1.54 -8.87
CA THR A 67 23.37 1.33 -8.87
C THR A 67 24.08 2.35 -8.01
N ARG A 68 23.65 3.62 -8.04
CA ARG A 68 24.16 4.68 -7.15
C ARG A 68 23.83 4.40 -5.69
N GLU A 69 22.58 4.06 -5.39
CA GLU A 69 22.17 3.67 -4.04
C GLU A 69 23.02 2.50 -3.52
N LEU A 70 23.23 1.45 -4.31
CA LEU A 70 24.05 0.30 -3.91
C LEU A 70 25.52 0.67 -3.71
N ALA A 71 26.07 1.55 -4.55
CA ALA A 71 27.44 2.03 -4.41
C ALA A 71 27.65 2.76 -3.08
N LEU A 72 26.69 3.58 -2.63
CA LEU A 72 26.75 4.25 -1.33
C LEU A 72 26.86 3.25 -0.16
N LEU A 73 26.09 2.15 -0.22
CA LEU A 73 26.13 1.10 0.81
C LEU A 73 27.47 0.35 0.78
N LYS A 74 27.97 0.00 -0.41
CA LYS A 74 29.27 -0.65 -0.59
C LYS A 74 30.43 0.21 -0.10
N ASP A 75 30.37 1.51 -0.37
CA ASP A 75 31.38 2.47 0.09
C ASP A 75 31.38 2.62 1.61
N LEU A 76 30.20 2.59 2.25
CA LEU A 76 30.10 2.62 3.70
C LEU A 76 30.67 1.34 4.32
N LYS A 77 30.29 0.17 3.80
CA LYS A 77 30.87 -1.12 4.22
C LYS A 77 32.39 -1.12 4.10
N LYS A 78 32.91 -0.63 2.97
CA LYS A 78 34.34 -0.57 2.72
C LYS A 78 35.09 0.30 3.72
N LYS A 79 34.48 1.41 4.17
CA LYS A 79 35.06 2.28 5.20
C LYS A 79 35.07 1.63 6.59
N GLU A 80 34.08 0.82 6.92
CA GLU A 80 33.93 0.21 8.25
C GLU A 80 34.65 -1.14 8.38
N GLU A 81 34.65 -1.94 7.31
CA GLU A 81 35.10 -3.34 7.34
C GLU A 81 36.21 -3.68 6.33
N GLY A 82 36.63 -2.72 5.49
CA GLY A 82 37.64 -2.93 4.45
C GLY A 82 37.09 -3.60 3.18
N GLU A 83 37.93 -4.34 2.45
CA GLU A 83 37.56 -4.93 1.14
C GLU A 83 36.70 -6.21 1.25
N LEU A 84 35.95 -6.40 2.33
CA LEU A 84 35.02 -7.52 2.44
C LEU A 84 33.89 -7.39 1.40
N PRO A 85 33.49 -8.49 0.74
CA PRO A 85 32.43 -8.44 -0.27
C PRO A 85 31.10 -8.00 0.35
N PHE A 86 30.35 -7.21 -0.41
CA PHE A 86 28.99 -6.81 -0.04
C PHE A 86 27.99 -7.86 -0.55
N GLY A 87 27.23 -8.44 0.38
CA GLY A 87 26.20 -9.43 0.14
C GLY A 87 24.78 -8.91 0.42
N MET A 88 23.79 -9.79 0.29
CA MET A 88 22.39 -9.44 0.57
C MET A 88 22.10 -9.28 2.07
N GLU A 89 22.84 -10.00 2.89
CA GLU A 89 22.83 -9.94 4.35
C GLU A 89 23.23 -8.54 4.87
N ASP A 90 24.01 -7.80 4.10
CA ASP A 90 24.49 -6.46 4.43
C ASP A 90 23.45 -5.37 4.12
N LEU A 91 22.54 -5.62 3.18
CA LEU A 91 21.70 -4.60 2.55
C LEU A 91 20.90 -3.79 3.58
N LEU A 92 20.11 -4.46 4.42
CA LEU A 92 19.27 -3.79 5.42
C LEU A 92 20.09 -3.11 6.52
N TYR A 93 21.25 -3.68 6.88
CA TYR A 93 22.12 -3.11 7.89
C TYR A 93 22.69 -1.77 7.40
N TYR A 94 23.30 -1.74 6.22
CA TYR A 94 23.91 -0.52 5.71
C TYR A 94 22.89 0.52 5.26
N VAL A 95 21.71 0.13 4.76
CA VAL A 95 20.60 1.09 4.53
C VAL A 95 20.30 1.83 5.83
N LYS A 96 20.08 1.09 6.92
CA LYS A 96 19.79 1.70 8.23
C LYS A 96 20.94 2.58 8.72
N ARG A 97 22.20 2.15 8.56
CA ARG A 97 23.39 2.96 8.93
C ARG A 97 23.45 4.28 8.17
N VAL A 98 23.20 4.26 6.86
CA VAL A 98 23.18 5.50 6.05
C VAL A 98 22.00 6.38 6.45
N GLU A 99 20.82 5.80 6.66
CA GLU A 99 19.65 6.55 7.12
C GLU A 99 19.91 7.25 8.46
N GLU A 100 20.48 6.54 9.45
CA GLU A 100 20.85 7.12 10.76
C GLU A 100 21.89 8.25 10.64
N ALA A 101 22.79 8.18 9.65
CA ALA A 101 23.79 9.22 9.42
C ALA A 101 23.26 10.42 8.62
N GLN A 102 22.27 10.23 7.75
CA GLN A 102 21.74 11.26 6.85
C GLN A 102 20.48 11.95 7.36
N PHE A 103 19.69 11.27 8.20
CA PHE A 103 18.44 11.77 8.73
C PHE A 103 18.57 12.04 10.23
N ASP A 104 18.39 13.30 10.63
CA ASP A 104 18.26 13.70 12.03
C ASP A 104 16.83 13.40 12.53
N LEU A 105 16.46 12.11 12.51
CA LEU A 105 15.14 11.62 12.89
C LEU A 105 15.24 10.57 13.99
N ASP A 106 14.92 10.96 15.23
CA ASP A 106 14.65 10.00 16.30
C ASP A 106 13.20 9.52 16.21
N PHE A 107 12.96 8.39 15.54
CA PHE A 107 11.63 7.78 15.46
C PHE A 107 11.05 7.38 16.83
N GLY A 108 11.91 7.13 17.82
CA GLY A 108 11.50 6.86 19.20
C GLY A 108 10.92 8.09 19.89
N ALA A 109 11.50 9.26 19.63
CA ALA A 109 10.97 10.55 20.08
C ALA A 109 9.78 11.01 19.24
N LEU A 110 9.78 10.76 17.92
CA LEU A 110 8.79 11.26 16.99
C LEU A 110 7.35 10.82 17.33
N LYS A 111 7.18 9.61 17.89
CA LYS A 111 5.85 9.12 18.34
C LYS A 111 5.17 10.05 19.34
N GLN A 112 5.93 10.87 20.07
CA GLN A 112 5.40 11.85 21.02
C GLN A 112 4.55 12.92 20.35
N TYR A 113 4.67 13.10 19.04
CA TYR A 113 3.88 14.05 18.26
C TYR A 113 2.62 13.45 17.64
N PHE A 114 2.36 12.16 17.83
CA PHE A 114 1.21 11.49 17.22
C PHE A 114 0.30 10.81 18.26
N PRO A 115 -0.32 11.56 19.19
CA PRO A 115 -1.45 11.05 19.96
C PRO A 115 -2.56 10.58 19.02
N VAL A 116 -3.16 9.42 19.29
CA VAL A 116 -4.19 8.81 18.43
C VAL A 116 -5.34 9.77 18.11
N ASP A 117 -5.83 10.53 19.09
CA ASP A 117 -6.96 11.46 18.88
C ASP A 117 -6.61 12.62 17.96
N VAL A 118 -5.37 13.12 18.03
CA VAL A 118 -4.86 14.19 17.15
C VAL A 118 -4.75 13.66 15.72
N VAL A 119 -4.20 12.46 15.55
CA VAL A 119 -4.06 11.82 14.24
C VAL A 119 -5.42 11.55 13.62
N LEU A 120 -6.35 10.94 14.36
CA LEU A 120 -7.71 10.66 13.89
C LEU A 120 -8.44 11.95 13.50
N SER A 121 -8.42 12.97 14.37
CA SER A 121 -9.05 14.26 14.08
C SER A 121 -8.48 14.90 12.81
N GLY A 122 -7.16 14.84 12.62
CA GLY A 122 -6.50 15.36 11.42
C GLY A 122 -6.86 14.56 10.15
N ILE A 123 -6.89 13.21 10.21
CA ILE A 123 -7.34 12.35 9.10
C ILE A 123 -8.78 12.69 8.70
N LEU A 124 -9.68 12.78 9.67
CA LEU A 124 -11.07 13.15 9.46
C LEU A 124 -11.16 14.55 8.86
N LYS A 125 -10.41 15.53 9.37
CA LYS A 125 -10.42 16.90 8.84
C LYS A 125 -9.95 16.97 7.38
N ILE A 126 -8.83 16.34 7.06
CA ILE A 126 -8.28 16.33 5.70
C ILE A 126 -9.29 15.73 4.71
N THR A 127 -9.88 14.59 5.05
CA THR A 127 -10.83 13.90 4.17
C THR A 127 -12.19 14.62 4.08
N GLN A 128 -12.65 15.29 5.15
CA GLN A 128 -13.82 16.18 5.07
C GLN A 128 -13.59 17.32 4.08
N ASP A 129 -12.44 17.97 4.16
CA ASP A 129 -12.11 19.13 3.32
C ASP A 129 -11.84 18.74 1.87
N LEU A 130 -11.21 17.59 1.61
CA LEU A 130 -10.97 17.12 0.25
C LEU A 130 -12.26 16.67 -0.44
N PHE A 131 -13.11 15.93 0.28
CA PHE A 131 -14.21 15.19 -0.34
C PHE A 131 -15.59 15.77 -0.03
N GLY A 132 -15.67 16.93 0.62
CA GLY A 132 -16.93 17.57 0.96
C GLY A 132 -17.79 16.66 1.85
N LEU A 133 -17.18 16.10 2.90
CA LEU A 133 -17.82 15.19 3.84
C LEU A 133 -18.02 15.87 5.21
N ARG A 134 -18.96 15.36 5.99
CA ARG A 134 -19.14 15.69 7.40
C ARG A 134 -19.26 14.40 8.20
N PHE A 135 -18.36 14.20 9.15
CA PHE A 135 -18.38 13.05 10.06
C PHE A 135 -19.00 13.45 11.39
N GLN A 136 -19.91 12.63 11.90
CA GLN A 136 -20.55 12.84 13.19
C GLN A 136 -20.58 11.53 13.97
N GLU A 137 -19.93 11.53 15.12
CA GLU A 137 -19.95 10.39 16.05
C GLU A 137 -21.38 10.13 16.53
N VAL A 138 -21.76 8.85 16.56
CA VAL A 138 -23.06 8.37 17.01
C VAL A 138 -22.96 8.03 18.49
N ALA A 139 -23.59 8.84 19.33
CA ALA A 139 -23.69 8.57 20.76
C ALA A 139 -24.51 7.29 21.01
N ASP A 140 -24.12 6.53 22.03
CA ASP A 140 -24.82 5.32 22.51
C ASP A 140 -25.09 4.26 21.42
N ALA A 141 -24.18 4.16 20.44
CA ALA A 141 -24.28 3.16 19.38
C ALA A 141 -24.17 1.73 19.95
N GLU A 142 -24.97 0.80 19.42
CA GLU A 142 -24.85 -0.61 19.75
C GLU A 142 -23.57 -1.19 19.11
N VAL A 143 -22.61 -1.58 19.95
CA VAL A 143 -21.27 -2.03 19.53
C VAL A 143 -20.86 -3.31 20.25
N TRP A 144 -19.98 -4.09 19.62
CA TRP A 144 -19.48 -5.36 20.20
C TRP A 144 -18.42 -5.17 21.28
N HIS A 145 -17.87 -3.96 21.45
CA HIS A 145 -16.88 -3.66 22.48
C HIS A 145 -16.93 -2.18 22.84
N GLY A 146 -16.73 -1.84 24.12
CA GLY A 146 -16.82 -0.45 24.61
C GLY A 146 -15.72 0.51 24.12
N ASP A 147 -14.80 0.02 23.28
CA ASP A 147 -13.75 0.83 22.64
C ASP A 147 -14.05 1.15 21.18
N VAL A 148 -15.17 0.62 20.67
CA VAL A 148 -15.57 0.81 19.27
C VAL A 148 -16.41 2.06 19.19
N SER A 149 -16.01 2.99 18.34
CA SER A 149 -16.78 4.19 18.03
C SER A 149 -17.42 4.07 16.65
N VAL A 150 -18.55 4.75 16.47
CA VAL A 150 -19.34 4.72 15.24
C VAL A 150 -19.54 6.14 14.75
N PHE A 151 -19.34 6.34 13.44
CA PHE A 151 -19.52 7.64 12.80
C PHE A 151 -20.54 7.52 11.68
N SER A 152 -21.45 8.50 11.63
CA SER A 152 -22.30 8.78 10.48
C SER A 152 -21.56 9.73 9.53
N VAL A 153 -21.70 9.49 8.23
CA VAL A 153 -21.04 10.27 7.18
C VAL A 153 -22.08 10.96 6.34
N PHE A 154 -22.03 12.28 6.26
CA PHE A 154 -22.93 13.09 5.45
C PHE A 154 -22.18 13.79 4.31
N ASP A 155 -22.89 14.02 3.22
CA ASP A 155 -22.46 14.97 2.21
C ASP A 155 -22.59 16.39 2.78
N LEU A 156 -21.51 17.17 2.71
CA LEU A 156 -21.46 18.50 3.31
C LEU A 156 -22.44 19.47 2.64
N SER A 157 -22.66 19.33 1.34
CA SER A 157 -23.45 20.28 0.54
C SER A 157 -24.94 20.02 0.60
N SER A 158 -25.35 18.76 0.50
CA SER A 158 -26.75 18.33 0.45
C SER A 158 -27.30 17.91 1.81
N GLY A 159 -26.42 17.56 2.76
CA GLY A 159 -26.81 16.95 4.02
C GLY A 159 -27.26 15.48 3.90
N GLU A 160 -27.13 14.87 2.72
CA GLU A 160 -27.46 13.46 2.49
C GLU A 160 -26.61 12.54 3.38
N LEU A 161 -27.24 11.56 4.03
CA LEU A 161 -26.53 10.49 4.72
C LEU A 161 -25.90 9.54 3.70
N LEU A 162 -24.58 9.45 3.70
CA LEU A 162 -23.80 8.68 2.73
C LEU A 162 -23.40 7.30 3.25
N GLY A 163 -23.28 7.11 4.56
CA GLY A 163 -22.72 5.89 5.13
C GLY A 163 -22.49 5.95 6.63
N TYR A 164 -22.06 4.81 7.16
CA TYR A 164 -21.51 4.70 8.51
C TYR A 164 -20.14 4.03 8.46
N PHE A 165 -19.29 4.34 9.43
CA PHE A 165 -18.12 3.51 9.71
C PHE A 165 -17.90 3.27 11.20
N TYR A 166 -17.37 2.09 11.51
CA TYR A 166 -16.93 1.69 12.84
C TYR A 166 -15.41 1.82 12.91
N LEU A 167 -14.90 2.34 14.02
CA LEU A 167 -13.49 2.33 14.36
C LEU A 167 -13.24 1.33 15.48
N ASP A 168 -12.57 0.24 15.18
CA ASP A 168 -12.10 -0.74 16.16
C ASP A 168 -10.58 -0.76 16.13
N ILE A 169 -9.95 0.21 16.81
CA ILE A 169 -8.53 0.51 16.60
C ILE A 169 -7.60 -0.07 17.66
N TYR A 170 -8.10 -0.45 18.84
CA TYR A 170 -7.24 -0.90 19.94
C TYR A 170 -7.05 -2.42 19.94
N MET A 171 -5.83 -2.86 20.26
CA MET A 171 -5.53 -4.29 20.40
C MET A 171 -6.21 -4.89 21.63
N ARG A 172 -6.67 -6.14 21.51
CA ARG A 172 -7.19 -6.95 22.62
C ARG A 172 -7.16 -8.44 22.25
N GLU A 173 -7.20 -9.31 23.25
CA GLU A 173 -7.21 -10.75 23.07
C GLU A 173 -8.40 -11.20 22.18
N GLY A 174 -8.15 -12.15 21.28
CA GLY A 174 -9.16 -12.70 20.37
C GLY A 174 -9.56 -11.80 19.19
N LYS A 175 -9.08 -10.55 19.11
CA LYS A 175 -9.32 -9.66 17.96
C LYS A 175 -8.39 -10.00 16.79
N TYR A 176 -8.89 -9.81 15.57
CA TYR A 176 -8.12 -9.98 14.33
C TYR A 176 -6.85 -9.11 14.31
N GLY A 177 -5.67 -9.74 14.16
CA GLY A 177 -4.37 -9.12 14.43
C GLY A 177 -3.77 -8.21 13.34
N HIS A 178 -4.52 -7.88 12.29
CA HIS A 178 -4.05 -7.00 11.22
C HIS A 178 -4.89 -5.74 11.12
N THR A 179 -4.27 -4.66 10.66
CA THR A 179 -4.98 -3.44 10.27
C THR A 179 -5.63 -3.68 8.90
N CYS A 180 -6.93 -3.43 8.78
CA CYS A 180 -7.67 -3.55 7.52
C CYS A 180 -9.04 -2.86 7.57
N VAL A 181 -9.66 -2.65 6.42
CA VAL A 181 -11.08 -2.31 6.30
C VAL A 181 -11.93 -3.50 5.87
N VAL A 182 -13.05 -3.68 6.55
CA VAL A 182 -14.08 -4.66 6.22
C VAL A 182 -15.36 -3.94 5.80
N ALA A 183 -15.88 -4.26 4.61
CA ALA A 183 -17.20 -3.85 4.19
C ALA A 183 -18.27 -4.68 4.92
N LEU A 184 -18.97 -4.08 5.88
CA LEU A 184 -20.06 -4.71 6.62
C LEU A 184 -21.37 -4.70 5.82
N GLN A 185 -21.63 -3.59 5.11
CA GLN A 185 -22.77 -3.43 4.22
C GLN A 185 -22.35 -2.66 2.98
N ASN A 186 -22.68 -3.19 1.80
CA ASN A 186 -22.44 -2.50 0.53
C ASN A 186 -23.57 -1.52 0.24
N GLY A 187 -23.24 -0.38 -0.37
CA GLY A 187 -24.26 0.53 -0.89
C GLY A 187 -24.86 -0.02 -2.18
N ALA A 188 -26.17 0.04 -2.36
CA ALA A 188 -26.83 -0.43 -3.58
C ALA A 188 -28.20 0.24 -3.74
N LEU A 189 -28.81 0.13 -4.91
CA LEU A 189 -30.22 0.45 -5.07
C LEU A 189 -31.06 -0.80 -4.78
N SER A 190 -32.06 -0.64 -3.93
CA SER A 190 -33.09 -1.65 -3.70
C SER A 190 -34.03 -1.74 -4.91
N TYR A 191 -34.89 -2.76 -4.92
CA TYR A 191 -35.94 -2.88 -5.95
C TYR A 191 -36.91 -1.68 -5.95
N SER A 192 -37.13 -1.03 -4.79
CA SER A 192 -37.96 0.18 -4.70
C SER A 192 -37.26 1.46 -5.16
N GLY A 193 -35.97 1.38 -5.53
CA GLY A 193 -35.15 2.53 -5.91
C GLY A 193 -34.51 3.27 -4.74
N GLU A 194 -34.76 2.83 -3.50
CA GLU A 194 -34.12 3.39 -2.31
C GLU A 194 -32.66 2.92 -2.20
N ARG A 195 -31.77 3.82 -1.77
CA ARG A 195 -30.36 3.49 -1.61
C ARG A 195 -30.11 2.82 -0.25
N GLN A 196 -29.59 1.60 -0.28
CA GLN A 196 -28.99 0.96 0.88
C GLN A 196 -27.72 1.72 1.30
N ILE A 197 -27.63 2.07 2.57
CA ILE A 197 -26.52 2.87 3.12
C ILE A 197 -25.29 1.98 3.34
N PRO A 198 -24.10 2.30 2.78
CA PRO A 198 -22.89 1.52 3.03
C PRO A 198 -22.42 1.64 4.48
N VAL A 199 -21.85 0.54 4.99
CA VAL A 199 -21.26 0.46 6.33
C VAL A 199 -19.88 -0.20 6.23
N ALA A 200 -18.85 0.46 6.78
CA ALA A 200 -17.48 -0.04 6.85
C ALA A 200 -17.01 -0.24 8.31
N LEU A 201 -16.02 -1.09 8.51
CA LEU A 201 -15.31 -1.29 9.77
C LEU A 201 -13.81 -1.16 9.51
N LEU A 202 -13.16 -0.20 10.16
CA LEU A 202 -11.70 -0.10 10.21
C LEU A 202 -11.19 -0.81 11.46
N ILE A 203 -10.40 -1.85 11.27
CA ILE A 203 -9.74 -2.63 12.32
C ILE A 203 -8.27 -2.18 12.39
N SER A 204 -7.75 -1.93 13.59
CA SER A 204 -6.32 -1.71 13.84
C SER A 204 -5.87 -2.35 15.16
N GLN A 205 -4.56 -2.34 15.43
CA GLN A 205 -3.91 -2.96 16.58
C GLN A 205 -3.11 -1.96 17.43
N LEU A 206 -3.71 -0.80 17.69
CA LEU A 206 -3.08 0.26 18.45
C LEU A 206 -3.02 -0.10 19.94
N GLN A 207 -1.89 0.23 20.56
CA GLN A 207 -1.71 0.12 22.01
C GLN A 207 -2.51 1.22 22.70
N LYS A 208 -3.22 0.88 23.77
CA LYS A 208 -3.80 1.90 24.66
C LYS A 208 -2.71 2.56 25.49
N GLY A 209 -2.87 3.85 25.78
CA GLY A 209 -2.00 4.54 26.73
C GLY A 209 -2.28 4.12 28.18
N ASN A 210 -1.34 4.40 29.06
CA ASN A 210 -1.51 4.17 30.49
C ASN A 210 -2.49 5.19 31.09
N GLY A 211 -3.29 4.76 32.08
CA GLY A 211 -4.13 5.66 32.88
C GLY A 211 -5.33 6.27 32.13
N GLY A 212 -5.79 5.66 31.04
CA GLY A 212 -6.94 6.14 30.27
C GLY A 212 -6.61 7.18 29.19
N HIS A 213 -5.33 7.49 28.97
CA HIS A 213 -4.91 8.32 27.84
C HIS A 213 -4.86 7.52 26.54
N SER A 214 -5.17 8.20 25.43
CA SER A 214 -5.02 7.65 24.09
C SER A 214 -3.56 7.29 23.80
N GLY A 215 -3.35 6.22 23.03
CA GLY A 215 -2.02 5.75 22.66
C GLY A 215 -1.22 6.77 21.85
N LEU A 216 0.08 6.51 21.72
CA LEU A 216 0.96 7.25 20.80
C LEU A 216 1.25 6.36 19.59
N LEU A 217 1.16 6.94 18.39
CA LEU A 217 1.42 6.26 17.14
C LEU A 217 2.86 6.48 16.69
N ARG A 218 3.51 5.41 16.21
CA ARG A 218 4.71 5.54 15.38
C ARG A 218 4.29 6.09 14.02
N PHE A 219 5.18 6.82 13.36
CA PHE A 219 4.87 7.42 12.07
C PHE A 219 4.38 6.40 10.99
N PRO A 220 4.95 5.17 10.88
CA PRO A 220 4.38 4.17 9.97
C PRO A 220 2.95 3.73 10.32
N GLU A 221 2.55 3.78 11.60
CA GLU A 221 1.17 3.47 12.03
C GLU A 221 0.22 4.61 11.65
N VAL A 222 0.70 5.86 11.63
CA VAL A 222 -0.05 7.01 11.10
C VAL A 222 -0.33 6.82 9.61
N VAL A 223 0.70 6.47 8.82
CA VAL A 223 0.55 6.22 7.38
C VAL A 223 -0.41 5.06 7.13
N SER A 224 -0.27 3.95 7.86
CA SER A 224 -1.18 2.80 7.75
C SER A 224 -2.63 3.17 8.10
N LEU A 225 -2.85 3.95 9.15
CA LEU A 225 -4.20 4.39 9.52
C LEU A 225 -4.81 5.31 8.45
N PHE A 226 -4.01 6.19 7.86
CA PHE A 226 -4.43 7.06 6.76
C PHE A 226 -4.81 6.26 5.51
N HIS A 227 -4.00 5.25 5.16
CA HIS A 227 -4.25 4.32 4.05
C HIS A 227 -5.60 3.62 4.23
N GLU A 228 -5.82 2.98 5.37
CA GLU A 228 -7.07 2.25 5.65
C GLU A 228 -8.27 3.19 5.70
N PHE A 229 -8.11 4.40 6.23
CA PHE A 229 -9.18 5.39 6.19
C PHE A 229 -9.51 5.82 4.75
N GLY A 230 -8.54 5.79 3.84
CA GLY A 230 -8.77 5.93 2.40
C GLY A 230 -9.74 4.88 1.85
N HIS A 231 -9.62 3.63 2.27
CA HIS A 231 -10.60 2.59 1.91
C HIS A 231 -11.98 2.81 2.55
N VAL A 232 -12.05 3.33 3.78
CA VAL A 232 -13.34 3.73 4.39
C VAL A 232 -14.03 4.78 3.51
N VAL A 233 -13.31 5.81 3.10
CA VAL A 233 -13.84 6.87 2.23
C VAL A 233 -14.24 6.30 0.87
N GLN A 234 -13.40 5.46 0.26
CA GLN A 234 -13.71 4.79 -1.02
C GLN A 234 -15.00 3.96 -0.92
N HIS A 235 -15.18 3.19 0.14
CA HIS A 235 -16.38 2.37 0.37
C HIS A 235 -17.64 3.23 0.51
N ILE A 236 -17.55 4.30 1.30
CA ILE A 236 -18.70 5.18 1.60
C ILE A 236 -19.08 6.07 0.41
N CYS A 237 -18.09 6.54 -0.36
CA CYS A 237 -18.33 7.39 -1.51
C CYS A 237 -18.78 6.62 -2.76
N ASN A 238 -18.66 5.29 -2.79
CA ASN A 238 -19.13 4.45 -3.89
C ASN A 238 -20.65 4.62 -4.13
N ARG A 239 -21.05 4.83 -5.38
CA ARG A 239 -22.45 5.06 -5.80
C ARG A 239 -22.96 4.06 -6.82
N ALA A 240 -22.23 2.96 -7.04
CA ALA A 240 -22.68 1.87 -7.89
C ALA A 240 -24.10 1.39 -7.49
N SER A 241 -24.88 1.02 -8.50
CA SER A 241 -26.29 0.63 -8.28
C SER A 241 -26.42 -0.81 -7.79
N PHE A 242 -25.49 -1.69 -8.17
CA PHE A 242 -25.51 -3.10 -7.80
C PHE A 242 -24.51 -3.39 -6.69
N ALA A 243 -24.93 -4.12 -5.66
CA ALA A 243 -24.09 -4.47 -4.52
C ALA A 243 -22.78 -5.18 -4.91
N ARG A 244 -22.77 -5.92 -6.02
CA ARG A 244 -21.57 -6.60 -6.56
C ARG A 244 -20.48 -5.61 -7.00
N PHE A 245 -20.86 -4.45 -7.49
CA PHE A 245 -19.94 -3.40 -7.97
C PHE A 245 -19.71 -2.30 -6.92
N SER A 246 -20.32 -2.47 -5.75
CA SER A 246 -20.22 -1.55 -4.63
C SER A 246 -19.24 -2.05 -3.59
N GLY A 247 -18.70 -1.10 -2.83
CA GLY A 247 -17.73 -1.30 -1.77
C GLY A 247 -16.31 -1.54 -2.28
N LEU A 248 -15.54 -2.35 -1.54
CA LEU A 248 -14.11 -2.60 -1.79
C LEU A 248 -13.84 -3.82 -2.69
N ARG A 249 -14.88 -4.45 -3.25
CA ARG A 249 -14.74 -5.58 -4.19
C ARG A 249 -14.59 -5.10 -5.63
N VAL A 250 -13.68 -4.15 -5.84
CA VAL A 250 -13.29 -3.65 -7.17
C VAL A 250 -12.12 -4.44 -7.71
N ASP A 251 -11.66 -4.10 -8.90
CA ASP A 251 -10.44 -4.66 -9.50
C ASP A 251 -9.27 -4.56 -8.50
N PRO A 252 -8.60 -5.67 -8.15
CA PRO A 252 -7.50 -5.64 -7.20
C PRO A 252 -6.31 -4.76 -7.62
N ASP A 253 -6.11 -4.52 -8.91
CA ASP A 253 -5.05 -3.60 -9.39
C ASP A 253 -5.41 -2.12 -9.18
N PHE A 254 -6.68 -1.86 -8.90
CA PHE A 254 -7.22 -0.52 -8.70
C PHE A 254 -7.56 -0.22 -7.24
N VAL A 255 -7.97 -1.22 -6.45
CA VAL A 255 -8.53 -1.01 -5.11
C VAL A 255 -7.63 -0.18 -4.20
N GLU A 256 -6.31 -0.38 -4.31
CA GLU A 256 -5.28 0.29 -3.51
C GLU A 256 -4.98 1.72 -3.98
N ILE A 257 -5.27 2.06 -5.24
CA ILE A 257 -4.86 3.34 -5.83
C ILE A 257 -5.40 4.53 -5.03
N PRO A 258 -6.70 4.60 -4.66
CA PRO A 258 -7.20 5.74 -3.88
C PRO A 258 -6.57 5.90 -2.51
N ALA A 259 -6.32 4.79 -1.81
CA ALA A 259 -5.67 4.82 -0.50
C ALA A 259 -4.20 5.28 -0.62
N LEU A 260 -3.48 4.79 -1.64
CA LEU A 260 -2.10 5.18 -1.92
C LEU A 260 -1.97 6.65 -2.38
N VAL A 261 -2.98 7.18 -3.09
CA VAL A 261 -3.04 8.64 -3.38
C VAL A 261 -3.07 9.43 -2.08
N LEU A 262 -3.92 9.00 -1.14
CA LEU A 262 -4.12 9.65 0.15
C LEU A 262 -2.91 9.55 1.07
N GLU A 263 -2.11 8.48 1.02
CA GLU A 263 -0.86 8.37 1.78
C GLU A 263 0.10 9.56 1.55
N ASN A 264 0.04 10.21 0.38
CA ASN A 264 0.89 11.36 0.10
C ASN A 264 0.66 12.52 1.08
N TRP A 265 -0.56 12.70 1.62
CA TRP A 265 -0.82 13.72 2.64
C TRP A 265 -0.03 13.47 3.92
N CYS A 266 0.34 12.23 4.25
CA CYS A 266 1.21 11.95 5.41
C CYS A 266 2.63 12.51 5.27
N TYR A 267 3.03 13.00 4.10
CA TYR A 267 4.38 13.49 3.83
C TYR A 267 4.43 14.98 3.43
N GLU A 268 3.29 15.65 3.42
CA GLU A 268 3.20 17.08 3.12
C GLU A 268 3.12 17.91 4.40
N SER A 269 3.93 18.99 4.50
CA SER A 269 4.08 19.77 5.75
C SER A 269 2.75 20.26 6.32
N PHE A 270 1.85 20.76 5.48
CA PHE A 270 0.51 21.22 5.90
C PHE A 270 -0.26 20.12 6.64
N SER A 271 -0.37 18.96 6.00
CA SER A 271 -1.13 17.81 6.49
C SER A 271 -0.45 17.17 7.70
N LEU A 272 0.87 17.05 7.67
CA LEU A 272 1.69 16.55 8.78
C LEU A 272 1.50 17.38 10.06
N LYS A 273 1.45 18.70 9.93
CA LYS A 273 1.16 19.60 11.07
C LYS A 273 -0.27 19.45 11.58
N LEU A 274 -1.22 19.12 10.71
CA LEU A 274 -2.62 18.91 11.10
C LEU A 274 -2.85 17.57 11.82
N ILE A 275 -2.07 16.53 11.49
CA ILE A 275 -2.14 15.21 12.13
C ILE A 275 -1.14 15.04 13.28
N SER A 276 -0.43 16.10 13.70
CA SER A 276 0.57 16.04 14.76
C SER A 276 0.39 17.11 15.84
N GLY A 277 0.81 16.77 17.05
CA GLY A 277 0.80 17.62 18.23
C GLY A 277 1.53 16.92 19.36
N PHE A 278 2.46 17.61 20.02
CA PHE A 278 3.24 17.05 21.10
C PHE A 278 2.33 16.57 22.24
N HIS A 279 2.51 15.35 22.75
CA HIS A 279 1.51 14.74 23.65
C HIS A 279 1.30 15.50 24.98
N GLN A 280 2.28 16.29 25.42
CA GLN A 280 2.15 17.15 26.62
C GLN A 280 1.54 18.53 26.30
N ASP A 281 1.57 18.92 25.03
CA ASP A 281 1.07 20.20 24.53
C ASP A 281 0.74 20.05 23.04
N ILE A 282 -0.49 19.60 22.78
CA ILE A 282 -0.94 19.25 21.42
C ILE A 282 -0.95 20.44 20.46
N THR A 283 -0.79 21.67 20.96
CA THR A 283 -0.69 22.88 20.13
C THR A 283 0.67 23.02 19.44
N LYS A 284 1.63 22.15 19.78
CA LYS A 284 2.98 22.11 19.19
C LYS A 284 3.09 20.95 18.18
N PRO A 285 2.77 21.17 16.90
CA PRO A 285 2.99 20.15 15.86
C PRO A 285 4.47 19.95 15.57
N ILE A 286 4.79 18.97 14.73
CA ILE A 286 6.16 18.81 14.22
C ILE A 286 6.59 20.05 13.41
N ASN A 287 7.89 20.38 13.46
CA ASN A 287 8.44 21.52 12.73
C ASN A 287 8.69 21.20 11.25
N ASP A 288 9.04 22.23 10.47
CA ASP A 288 9.26 22.09 9.02
C ASP A 288 10.52 21.27 8.69
N GLU A 289 11.52 21.28 9.56
CA GLU A 289 12.73 20.47 9.43
C GLU A 289 12.42 18.97 9.51
N ILE A 290 11.60 18.56 10.48
CA ILE A 290 11.13 17.18 10.63
C ILE A 290 10.24 16.80 9.43
N CYS A 291 9.35 17.70 8.98
CA CYS A 291 8.52 17.44 7.79
C CYS A 291 9.37 17.15 6.55
N LYS A 292 10.38 17.99 6.28
CA LYS A 292 11.32 17.80 5.17
C LYS A 292 12.11 16.50 5.31
N SER A 293 12.53 16.18 6.52
CA SER A 293 13.30 14.96 6.82
C SER A 293 12.46 13.70 6.60
N LEU A 294 11.19 13.67 7.04
CA LEU A 294 10.27 12.57 6.78
C LEU A 294 9.99 12.37 5.29
N LYS A 295 9.82 13.47 4.54
CA LYS A 295 9.61 13.42 3.08
C LYS A 295 10.83 12.88 2.34
N ARG A 296 12.05 13.25 2.77
CA ARG A 296 13.28 12.66 2.21
C ARG A 296 13.45 11.19 2.62
N TRP A 297 13.20 10.87 3.89
CA TRP A 297 13.28 9.51 4.42
C TRP A 297 12.36 8.54 3.66
N ARG A 298 11.12 8.95 3.32
CA ARG A 298 10.19 8.14 2.48
C ARG A 298 10.84 7.57 1.23
N ASN A 299 11.74 8.33 0.61
CA ASN A 299 12.34 8.01 -0.67
C ASN A 299 13.76 7.42 -0.53
N SER A 300 14.32 7.37 0.68
CA SER A 300 15.66 6.84 0.91
C SER A 300 15.74 5.36 0.58
N PHE A 301 16.71 4.97 -0.25
CA PHE A 301 16.93 3.60 -0.71
C PHE A 301 15.67 2.92 -1.29
N SER A 302 14.70 3.73 -1.72
CA SER A 302 13.39 3.25 -2.16
C SER A 302 13.51 2.51 -3.50
N VAL A 303 14.57 2.76 -4.26
CA VAL A 303 14.79 2.13 -5.56
C VAL A 303 15.40 0.74 -5.40
N LEU A 304 16.37 0.54 -4.49
CA LEU A 304 16.85 -0.80 -4.14
C LEU A 304 15.74 -1.67 -3.56
N LYS A 305 14.91 -1.10 -2.69
CA LYS A 305 13.72 -1.79 -2.18
C LYS A 305 12.76 -2.17 -3.30
N LEU A 306 12.51 -1.25 -4.24
CA LEU A 306 11.66 -1.51 -5.40
C LEU A 306 12.25 -2.59 -6.33
N LYS A 307 13.56 -2.59 -6.59
CA LYS A 307 14.24 -3.65 -7.35
C LYS A 307 14.01 -5.02 -6.71
N GLN A 308 14.06 -5.10 -5.39
CA GLN A 308 13.78 -6.33 -4.66
C GLN A 308 12.31 -6.76 -4.80
N GLU A 309 11.34 -5.85 -4.71
CA GLU A 309 9.93 -6.20 -4.97
C GLU A 309 9.68 -6.60 -6.43
N ILE A 310 10.33 -5.93 -7.40
CA ILE A 310 10.26 -6.30 -8.83
C ILE A 310 10.80 -7.71 -9.05
N LEU A 311 11.93 -8.07 -8.43
CA LEU A 311 12.48 -9.42 -8.48
C LEU A 311 11.41 -10.46 -8.07
N TYR A 312 10.67 -10.18 -6.99
CA TYR A 312 9.62 -11.08 -6.51
C TYR A 312 8.41 -11.13 -7.44
N CYS A 313 8.02 -10.00 -8.02
CA CYS A 313 6.92 -9.94 -8.99
C CYS A 313 7.27 -10.69 -10.29
N LEU A 314 8.51 -10.54 -10.79
CA LEU A 314 8.99 -11.28 -11.96
C LEU A 314 9.05 -12.78 -11.68
N PHE A 315 9.55 -13.17 -10.51
CA PHE A 315 9.53 -14.58 -10.09
C PHE A 315 8.10 -15.14 -10.08
N ASP A 316 7.15 -14.45 -9.44
CA ASP A 316 5.73 -14.82 -9.39
C ASP A 316 5.10 -14.94 -10.78
N GLN A 317 5.35 -13.97 -11.68
CA GLN A 317 4.84 -14.02 -13.04
C GLN A 317 5.43 -15.19 -13.84
N ILE A 318 6.73 -15.46 -13.72
CA ILE A 318 7.40 -16.49 -14.52
C ILE A 318 6.91 -17.89 -14.15
N ILE A 319 6.84 -18.22 -12.85
CA ILE A 319 6.37 -19.55 -12.41
C ILE A 319 4.92 -19.80 -12.83
N HIS A 320 4.10 -18.75 -12.92
CA HIS A 320 2.70 -18.84 -13.34
C HIS A 320 2.49 -18.65 -14.86
N SER A 321 3.52 -18.31 -15.63
CA SER A 321 3.46 -18.18 -17.09
C SER A 321 4.12 -19.34 -17.84
N THR A 322 5.08 -20.02 -17.21
CA THR A 322 5.91 -21.07 -17.83
C THR A 322 5.73 -22.41 -17.12
N ASP A 323 5.60 -23.50 -17.87
CA ASP A 323 5.54 -24.86 -17.32
C ASP A 323 6.92 -25.37 -16.86
N ASN A 324 6.91 -26.28 -15.88
CA ASN A 324 8.08 -27.07 -15.46
C ASN A 324 9.32 -26.22 -15.12
N VAL A 325 9.11 -25.05 -14.52
CA VAL A 325 10.18 -24.16 -14.07
C VAL A 325 10.88 -24.76 -12.85
N ASP A 326 12.20 -24.88 -12.90
CA ASP A 326 13.00 -25.08 -11.69
C ASP A 326 13.00 -23.77 -10.88
N ILE A 327 12.22 -23.76 -9.81
CA ILE A 327 12.00 -22.59 -8.95
C ILE A 327 13.30 -22.08 -8.33
N VAL A 328 14.20 -23.00 -7.93
CA VAL A 328 15.45 -22.64 -7.26
C VAL A 328 16.42 -22.03 -8.27
N GLU A 329 16.55 -22.64 -9.43
CA GLU A 329 17.43 -22.15 -10.49
C GLU A 329 16.92 -20.83 -11.09
N LEU A 330 15.60 -20.69 -11.27
CA LEU A 330 15.00 -19.43 -11.68
C LEU A 330 15.40 -18.30 -10.73
N PHE A 331 15.26 -18.50 -9.43
CA PHE A 331 15.55 -17.45 -8.47
C PHE A 331 17.05 -17.13 -8.40
N LYS A 332 17.92 -18.15 -8.47
CA LYS A 332 19.39 -17.96 -8.59
C LYS A 332 19.78 -17.14 -9.81
N HIS A 333 19.07 -17.32 -10.94
CA HIS A 333 19.30 -16.56 -12.15
C HIS A 333 18.77 -15.13 -12.06
N LEU A 334 17.53 -14.95 -11.61
CA LEU A 334 16.88 -13.64 -11.55
C LEU A 334 17.52 -12.71 -10.52
N HIS A 335 17.95 -13.24 -9.38
CA HIS A 335 18.43 -12.42 -8.28
C HIS A 335 19.59 -11.50 -8.68
N PRO A 336 20.75 -11.97 -9.18
CA PRO A 336 21.82 -11.08 -9.61
C PRO A 336 21.45 -10.24 -10.84
N LYS A 337 20.53 -10.70 -11.70
CA LYS A 337 20.05 -9.92 -12.86
C LYS A 337 19.31 -8.65 -12.41
N VAL A 338 18.43 -8.76 -11.42
CA VAL A 338 17.60 -7.63 -10.95
C VAL A 338 18.31 -6.84 -9.84
N MET A 339 18.97 -7.51 -8.91
CA MET A 339 19.69 -6.93 -7.77
C MET A 339 21.15 -6.56 -8.10
N LEU A 340 21.40 -6.13 -9.33
CA LEU A 340 22.66 -5.46 -9.73
C LEU A 340 23.94 -6.26 -9.43
N GLY A 341 23.91 -7.55 -9.72
CA GLY A 341 25.03 -8.47 -9.52
C GLY A 341 25.16 -9.01 -8.10
N LEU A 342 24.29 -8.64 -7.16
CA LEU A 342 24.25 -9.29 -5.85
C LEU A 342 23.73 -10.73 -6.01
N PRO A 343 24.49 -11.75 -5.61
CA PRO A 343 24.03 -13.13 -5.69
C PRO A 343 22.92 -13.39 -4.67
N MET A 344 22.11 -14.41 -4.95
CA MET A 344 21.23 -14.99 -3.94
C MET A 344 22.08 -15.57 -2.79
N LEU A 345 21.69 -15.31 -1.55
CA LEU A 345 22.37 -15.88 -0.39
C LEU A 345 22.26 -17.43 -0.40
N GLU A 346 23.39 -18.12 -0.21
CA GLU A 346 23.40 -19.58 -0.17
C GLU A 346 22.52 -20.14 0.95
N GLY A 347 21.86 -21.27 0.70
CA GLY A 347 20.96 -21.91 1.67
C GLY A 347 19.59 -21.23 1.83
N THR A 348 19.32 -20.14 1.11
CA THR A 348 17.97 -19.57 1.05
C THR A 348 17.05 -20.40 0.14
N ASN A 349 15.77 -20.48 0.52
CA ASN A 349 14.76 -21.17 -0.28
C ASN A 349 13.71 -20.15 -0.78
N PRO A 350 13.60 -19.97 -2.11
CA PRO A 350 12.56 -19.16 -2.73
C PRO A 350 11.16 -19.45 -2.16
N ALA A 351 10.77 -20.71 -2.01
CA ALA A 351 9.43 -21.07 -1.53
C ALA A 351 9.13 -20.60 -0.09
N SER A 352 10.15 -20.38 0.74
CA SER A 352 9.99 -19.81 2.08
C SER A 352 9.89 -18.28 2.07
N CYS A 353 10.32 -17.63 0.99
CA CYS A 353 10.28 -16.17 0.81
C CYS A 353 8.96 -15.70 0.19
N PHE A 354 8.15 -16.59 -0.39
CA PHE A 354 7.02 -16.22 -1.28
C PHE A 354 5.64 -16.75 -0.86
N PRO A 355 5.16 -16.54 0.38
CA PRO A 355 3.79 -16.92 0.73
C PRO A 355 2.74 -16.19 -0.13
N ARG A 356 3.02 -14.96 -0.57
CA ARG A 356 2.12 -14.16 -1.43
C ARG A 356 1.93 -14.78 -2.82
N SER A 357 2.98 -15.37 -3.40
CA SER A 357 2.90 -16.09 -4.69
C SER A 357 2.19 -17.43 -4.57
N ALA A 358 2.06 -17.95 -3.34
CA ALA A 358 1.39 -19.21 -3.06
C ALA A 358 -0.07 -19.04 -2.65
N ILE A 359 -0.45 -17.93 -2.00
CA ILE A 359 -1.80 -17.71 -1.44
C ILE A 359 -2.22 -16.25 -1.60
N GLY A 360 -3.34 -16.02 -2.28
CA GLY A 360 -4.08 -14.75 -2.34
C GLY A 360 -3.60 -13.73 -3.37
N PHE A 361 -2.33 -13.78 -3.80
CA PHE A 361 -1.73 -12.87 -4.78
C PHE A 361 -0.98 -13.61 -5.89
N GLU A 362 -1.45 -14.81 -6.24
CA GLU A 362 -0.73 -15.71 -7.14
C GLU A 362 -0.88 -15.21 -8.58
N ALA A 363 0.25 -14.99 -9.25
CA ALA A 363 0.33 -14.23 -10.51
C ALA A 363 -0.20 -12.78 -10.40
N ALA A 364 -0.22 -12.21 -9.18
CA ALA A 364 -0.74 -10.88 -8.90
C ALA A 364 0.14 -10.07 -7.95
N CYS A 365 1.36 -10.52 -7.64
CA CYS A 365 2.26 -9.78 -6.76
C CYS A 365 2.61 -8.38 -7.29
N TYR A 366 2.57 -8.19 -8.60
CA TYR A 366 2.82 -6.89 -9.27
C TYR A 366 1.82 -5.81 -8.87
N SER A 367 0.61 -6.20 -8.45
CA SER A 367 -0.54 -5.31 -8.23
C SER A 367 -0.22 -4.16 -7.27
N ARG A 368 0.61 -4.40 -6.25
CA ARG A 368 1.07 -3.35 -5.34
C ARG A 368 1.90 -2.27 -6.04
N ILE A 369 2.90 -2.67 -6.85
CA ILE A 369 3.75 -1.73 -7.59
C ILE A 369 2.89 -0.98 -8.60
N TRP A 370 2.01 -1.70 -9.30
CA TRP A 370 1.04 -1.15 -10.24
C TRP A 370 0.21 -0.03 -9.61
N SER A 371 -0.40 -0.29 -8.45
CA SER A 371 -1.19 0.72 -7.76
C SER A 371 -0.35 1.90 -7.24
N GLU A 372 0.88 1.67 -6.73
CA GLU A 372 1.76 2.75 -6.26
C GLU A 372 2.16 3.70 -7.41
N VAL A 373 2.45 3.14 -8.58
CA VAL A 373 2.81 3.92 -9.78
C VAL A 373 1.66 4.81 -10.21
N PHE A 374 0.46 4.27 -10.36
CA PHE A 374 -0.68 5.06 -10.81
C PHE A 374 -1.23 6.00 -9.73
N ALA A 375 -1.11 5.64 -8.45
CA ALA A 375 -1.38 6.58 -7.36
C ALA A 375 -0.42 7.77 -7.39
N THR A 376 0.86 7.54 -7.71
CA THR A 376 1.85 8.61 -7.83
C THR A 376 1.53 9.54 -9.01
N ASP A 377 1.12 8.99 -10.15
CA ASP A 377 0.70 9.80 -11.32
C ASP A 377 -0.55 10.65 -11.01
N VAL A 378 -1.54 10.05 -10.36
CA VAL A 378 -2.74 10.76 -9.88
C VAL A 378 -2.36 11.91 -8.94
N PHE A 379 -1.53 11.65 -7.94
CA PHE A 379 -1.13 12.67 -6.96
C PHE A 379 -0.32 13.79 -7.62
N ALA A 380 0.71 13.45 -8.40
CA ALA A 380 1.57 14.41 -9.08
C ALA A 380 0.77 15.28 -10.07
N SER A 381 -0.11 14.67 -10.86
CA SER A 381 -0.82 15.39 -11.93
C SER A 381 -1.97 16.27 -11.43
N LYS A 382 -2.56 15.97 -10.27
CA LYS A 382 -3.82 16.60 -9.84
C LYS A 382 -3.76 17.30 -8.49
N PHE A 383 -2.91 16.86 -7.58
CA PHE A 383 -2.93 17.30 -6.19
C PHE A 383 -1.64 17.97 -5.73
N CYS A 384 -0.49 17.69 -6.34
CA CYS A 384 0.80 18.10 -5.78
C CYS A 384 1.00 19.63 -5.70
N ASP A 385 0.38 20.38 -6.61
CA ASP A 385 0.49 21.85 -6.67
C ASP A 385 -0.44 22.55 -5.65
N ASP A 386 -1.56 21.92 -5.30
CA ASP A 386 -2.56 22.45 -4.37
C ASP A 386 -3.27 21.32 -3.60
N LEU A 387 -2.72 21.04 -2.41
CA LEU A 387 -3.15 19.93 -1.55
C LEU A 387 -4.52 20.12 -0.91
N VAL A 388 -5.07 21.34 -0.95
CA VAL A 388 -6.35 21.69 -0.33
C VAL A 388 -7.40 22.06 -1.38
N ASN A 389 -7.14 21.72 -2.64
CA ASN A 389 -8.05 22.01 -3.74
C ASN A 389 -9.34 21.17 -3.63
N HIS A 390 -10.36 21.73 -2.98
CA HIS A 390 -11.66 21.10 -2.83
C HIS A 390 -12.31 20.74 -4.18
N HIS A 391 -12.06 21.52 -5.25
CA HIS A 391 -12.62 21.21 -6.56
C HIS A 391 -12.05 19.90 -7.13
N VAL A 392 -10.72 19.72 -7.09
CA VAL A 392 -10.07 18.49 -7.53
C VAL A 392 -10.47 17.32 -6.63
N GLY A 393 -10.54 17.52 -5.31
CA GLY A 393 -10.99 16.49 -4.37
C GLY A 393 -12.42 16.02 -4.66
N MET A 394 -13.36 16.94 -4.94
CA MET A 394 -14.72 16.58 -5.37
C MET A 394 -14.75 15.86 -6.72
N GLN A 395 -13.90 16.26 -7.68
CA GLN A 395 -13.75 15.52 -8.93
C GLN A 395 -13.26 14.09 -8.67
N PHE A 396 -12.28 13.90 -7.80
CA PHE A 396 -11.77 12.57 -7.45
C PHE A 396 -12.85 11.72 -6.79
N ARG A 397 -13.59 12.28 -5.82
CA ARG A 397 -14.74 11.62 -5.20
C ARG A 397 -15.77 11.17 -6.23
N ASN A 398 -16.16 12.05 -7.16
CA ASN A 398 -17.26 11.79 -8.09
C ASN A 398 -16.86 10.94 -9.29
N LYS A 399 -15.62 11.08 -9.80
CA LYS A 399 -15.16 10.36 -10.99
C LYS A 399 -14.42 9.07 -10.66
N VAL A 400 -13.75 9.00 -9.51
CA VAL A 400 -12.92 7.85 -9.12
C VAL A 400 -13.61 7.01 -8.05
N LEU A 401 -13.96 7.60 -6.91
CA LEU A 401 -14.51 6.85 -5.78
C LEU A 401 -15.96 6.38 -6.03
N ALA A 402 -16.79 7.26 -6.60
CA ALA A 402 -18.21 6.99 -6.79
C ALA A 402 -18.50 5.91 -7.84
N MET A 403 -17.58 5.67 -8.77
CA MET A 403 -17.77 4.69 -9.84
C MET A 403 -17.71 3.25 -9.34
N GLY A 404 -16.94 2.97 -8.29
CA GLY A 404 -16.76 1.62 -7.79
C GLY A 404 -16.29 0.66 -8.88
N GLY A 405 -16.88 -0.54 -8.92
CA GLY A 405 -16.67 -1.53 -9.97
C GLY A 405 -17.63 -1.39 -11.16
N ALA A 406 -18.31 -0.25 -11.33
CA ALA A 406 -19.29 -0.05 -12.40
C ALA A 406 -18.66 0.35 -13.75
N LYS A 407 -17.37 0.68 -13.76
CA LYS A 407 -16.60 1.08 -14.96
C LYS A 407 -15.20 0.47 -14.87
N GLU A 408 -14.57 0.25 -16.04
CA GLU A 408 -13.21 -0.27 -16.09
C GLU A 408 -12.21 0.70 -15.44
N PRO A 409 -11.28 0.22 -14.58
CA PRO A 409 -10.32 1.07 -13.87
C PRO A 409 -9.51 2.03 -14.75
N ILE A 410 -9.05 1.54 -15.91
CA ILE A 410 -8.27 2.36 -16.84
C ILE A 410 -9.08 3.54 -17.38
N GLU A 411 -10.38 3.36 -17.61
CA GLU A 411 -11.25 4.43 -18.08
C GLU A 411 -11.60 5.41 -16.96
N ILE A 412 -11.66 4.95 -15.71
CA ILE A 412 -11.84 5.79 -14.52
C ILE A 412 -10.64 6.72 -14.37
N LEU A 413 -9.43 6.15 -14.36
CA LEU A 413 -8.19 6.93 -14.23
C LEU A 413 -7.99 7.87 -15.41
N SER A 414 -8.26 7.40 -16.63
CA SER A 414 -8.07 8.21 -17.83
C SER A 414 -9.01 9.41 -17.89
N ASP A 415 -10.28 9.25 -17.49
CA ASP A 415 -11.24 10.36 -17.41
C ASP A 415 -10.88 11.37 -16.31
N PHE A 416 -10.30 10.91 -15.20
CA PHE A 416 -9.85 11.79 -14.13
C PHE A 416 -8.57 12.56 -14.51
N LEU A 417 -7.60 11.85 -15.10
CA LEU A 417 -6.32 12.42 -15.54
C LEU A 417 -6.48 13.32 -16.77
N GLY A 418 -7.39 12.98 -17.69
CA GLY A 418 -7.53 13.59 -19.02
C GLY A 418 -6.59 12.96 -20.06
N ARG A 419 -5.90 11.88 -19.69
CA ARG A 419 -5.00 11.05 -20.50
C ARG A 419 -4.86 9.68 -19.85
N GLU A 420 -4.32 8.70 -20.56
CA GLU A 420 -3.94 7.43 -19.92
C GLU A 420 -2.89 7.66 -18.80
N PRO A 421 -2.95 6.88 -17.71
CA PRO A 421 -1.96 6.94 -16.64
C PRO A 421 -0.58 6.50 -17.17
N SER A 422 0.48 7.13 -16.68
CA SER A 422 1.86 6.82 -17.09
C SER A 422 2.77 6.54 -15.88
N ILE A 423 3.94 5.96 -16.16
CA ILE A 423 4.96 5.65 -15.15
C ILE A 423 5.87 6.83 -14.83
N ASP A 424 5.80 7.92 -15.61
CA ASP A 424 6.79 9.01 -15.60
C ASP A 424 6.85 9.71 -14.24
N ALA A 425 5.69 10.07 -13.69
CA ALA A 425 5.58 10.71 -12.39
C ALA A 425 6.21 9.86 -11.27
N PHE A 426 6.05 8.53 -11.36
CA PHE A 426 6.67 7.61 -10.43
C PHE A 426 8.20 7.62 -10.57
N ILE A 427 8.74 7.51 -11.78
CA ILE A 427 10.20 7.55 -12.05
C ILE A 427 10.80 8.88 -11.59
N ASP A 428 10.15 10.00 -11.92
CA ASP A 428 10.58 11.35 -11.55
C ASP A 428 10.60 11.51 -10.02
N SER A 429 9.58 10.98 -9.34
CA SER A 429 9.52 11.02 -7.87
C SER A 429 10.70 10.30 -7.22
N LYS A 430 11.14 9.16 -7.76
CA LYS A 430 12.30 8.43 -7.23
C LYS A 430 13.60 9.18 -7.49
N THR A 431 13.74 9.79 -8.66
CA THR A 431 14.94 10.54 -9.06
C THR A 431 15.15 11.80 -8.24
N LYS A 432 14.08 12.54 -7.92
CA LYS A 432 14.13 13.82 -7.19
C LYS A 432 14.67 13.72 -5.76
N TYR A 433 14.47 12.56 -5.11
CA TYR A 433 14.73 12.40 -3.68
C TYR A 433 15.76 11.32 -3.35
N SER A 434 16.41 10.74 -4.36
CA SER A 434 17.51 9.79 -4.15
C SER A 434 18.67 10.44 -3.39
N PRO A 435 19.31 9.70 -2.46
CA PRO A 435 20.50 10.17 -1.74
C PRO A 435 21.72 10.37 -2.65
#